data_AF-A0A7X6CM61-F1
#
_entry.id   AF-A0A7X6CM61-F1
#
_cell.length_a   1.000
_cell.length_b   1.000
_cell.length_c   1.000
_cell.angle_alpha   90.00
_cell.angle_beta   90.00
_cell.angle_gamma   90.00
#
_symmetry.space_group_name_H-M   'P 1'
#
loop_
_entity.id
_entity.type
_entity.pdbx_description
1 polymer ?
#
loop_
_entity_poly.entity_id
_entity_poly.type
_entity_poly.pdbx_seq_one_letter_code
_entity_poly.pdbx_strand_id
1 'polypeptide(L)'
;LLNKIGKNSDARDCFLPNLQPPSWILLSHGSRQPGGNLTVEKIASQVGAQAAYWSIKPSLEERIDGLVRGGQQQIGIVPYFLFNGGITDAIARGVEQLKHQFPQTELHLANPLGASVQLAKLIGELIYP
;
A
#
# COMPACT_ATOMS: atom_id res chain seq x y z
N LEU A 1 4.79 -6.40 28.67
CA LEU A 1 5.51 -6.92 27.48
C LEU A 1 5.59 -5.82 26.42
N LEU A 2 6.29 -4.76 26.80
CA LEU A 2 6.75 -3.69 25.92
C LEU A 2 8.00 -4.19 25.19
N ASN A 3 8.26 -3.64 24.00
CA ASN A 3 9.39 -3.89 23.09
C ASN A 3 9.19 -5.01 22.04
N LYS A 4 8.27 -4.76 21.11
CA LYS A 4 8.58 -4.82 19.67
C LYS A 4 7.90 -3.64 18.98
N ILE A 5 8.41 -2.43 19.24
CA ILE A 5 8.30 -1.34 18.25
C ILE A 5 9.25 -1.80 17.14
N GLY A 6 8.72 -2.62 16.23
CA GLY A 6 9.40 -2.98 15.00
C GLY A 6 9.76 -1.68 14.32
N LYS A 7 11.05 -1.52 14.04
CA LYS A 7 11.63 -0.36 13.38
C LYS A 7 10.68 0.14 12.31
N ASN A 8 10.30 1.40 12.43
CA ASN A 8 9.76 2.16 11.32
C ASN A 8 10.93 2.32 10.33
N SER A 9 11.27 1.26 9.59
CA SER A 9 12.18 1.38 8.45
C SER A 9 11.50 2.37 7.53
N ASP A 10 12.16 3.50 7.25
CA ASP A 10 11.65 4.46 6.29
C ASP A 10 11.36 3.65 5.01
N ALA A 11 10.23 3.90 4.35
CA ALA A 11 9.90 3.21 3.10
C ALA A 11 11.08 3.29 2.10
N ARG A 12 11.89 4.35 2.22
CA ARG A 12 13.14 4.57 1.49
C ARG A 12 14.23 3.54 1.74
N ASP A 13 14.32 2.96 2.94
CA ASP A 13 15.32 1.94 3.29
C ASP A 13 14.98 0.56 2.72
N CYS A 14 13.76 0.38 2.24
CA CYS A 14 13.33 -0.86 1.63
C CYS A 14 13.78 -0.97 0.16
N PHE A 15 13.97 0.16 -0.52
CA PHE A 15 14.26 0.19 -1.96
C PHE A 15 15.74 0.33 -2.28
N LEU A 16 16.13 -0.22 -3.42
CA LEU A 16 17.48 -0.15 -3.96
C LEU A 16 17.78 1.28 -4.48
N PRO A 17 18.80 1.96 -3.94
CA PRO A 17 19.05 3.39 -4.21
C PRO A 17 19.57 3.67 -5.62
N ASN A 18 20.07 2.65 -6.32
CA ASN A 18 20.63 2.77 -7.68
C ASN A 18 19.59 2.49 -8.78
N LEU A 19 18.35 2.20 -8.42
CA LEU A 19 17.26 1.96 -9.36
C LEU A 19 16.35 3.19 -9.48
N GLN A 20 15.43 3.15 -10.45
CA GLN A 20 14.38 4.17 -10.57
C GLN A 20 13.55 4.26 -9.27
N PRO A 21 13.05 5.46 -8.90
CA PRO A 21 12.19 5.62 -7.74
C PRO A 21 10.98 4.67 -7.81
N PRO A 22 10.53 4.14 -6.67
CA PRO A 22 9.43 3.18 -6.65
C PRO A 22 8.12 3.83 -7.09
N SER A 23 7.29 3.05 -7.80
CA SER A 23 5.89 3.37 -7.98
C SER A 23 5.11 2.87 -6.77
N TRP A 24 4.10 3.63 -6.36
CA TRP A 24 3.30 3.29 -5.19
C TRP A 24 1.89 2.84 -5.57
N ILE A 25 1.40 1.81 -4.89
CA ILE A 25 0.03 1.33 -4.95
C ILE A 25 -0.62 1.55 -3.59
N LEU A 26 -1.76 2.23 -3.57
CA LEU A 26 -2.63 2.32 -2.41
C LEU A 26 -3.73 1.26 -2.52
N LEU A 27 -3.63 0.20 -1.72
CA LEU A 27 -4.54 -0.94 -1.76
C LEU A 27 -5.65 -0.77 -0.71
N SER A 28 -6.89 -0.65 -1.15
CA SER A 28 -8.05 -0.59 -0.27
C SER A 28 -8.98 -1.79 -0.49
N HIS A 29 -10.04 -1.90 0.32
CA HIS A 29 -11.02 -2.98 0.13
C HIS A 29 -11.70 -2.91 -1.25
N GLY A 30 -12.00 -1.70 -1.71
CA GLY A 30 -12.83 -1.46 -2.88
C GLY A 30 -14.33 -1.60 -2.58
N SER A 31 -15.13 -0.80 -3.28
CA SER A 31 -16.58 -0.73 -3.18
C SER A 31 -17.22 -0.86 -4.56
N ARG A 32 -18.32 -1.61 -4.64
CA ARG A 32 -19.14 -1.73 -5.86
C ARG A 32 -20.13 -0.57 -6.02
N GLN A 33 -20.28 0.27 -4.98
CA GLN A 33 -21.16 1.42 -5.03
C GLN A 33 -20.61 2.46 -6.02
N PRO A 34 -21.42 3.02 -6.92
CA PRO A 34 -21.02 4.13 -7.77
C PRO A 34 -20.43 5.27 -6.94
N GLY A 35 -19.22 5.72 -7.29
CA GLY A 35 -18.51 6.77 -6.57
C GLY A 35 -17.87 6.35 -5.23
N GLY A 36 -18.10 5.11 -4.75
CA GLY A 36 -17.61 4.64 -3.45
C GLY A 36 -16.09 4.57 -3.33
N ASN A 37 -15.37 4.56 -4.45
CA ASN A 37 -13.91 4.52 -4.47
C ASN A 37 -13.24 5.90 -4.70
N LEU A 38 -14.01 6.94 -5.04
CA LEU A 38 -13.47 8.26 -5.40
C LEU A 38 -12.58 8.85 -4.30
N THR A 39 -12.92 8.62 -3.04
CA THR A 39 -12.11 9.08 -1.90
C THR A 39 -10.72 8.45 -1.92
N VAL A 40 -10.62 7.13 -2.13
CA VAL A 40 -9.33 6.42 -2.17
C VAL A 40 -8.53 6.85 -3.41
N GLU A 41 -9.20 7.01 -4.55
CA GLU A 41 -8.56 7.47 -5.80
C GLU A 41 -7.98 8.87 -5.65
N LYS A 42 -8.72 9.78 -5.01
CA LYS A 42 -8.25 11.14 -4.73
C LYS A 42 -7.03 11.14 -3.82
N ILE A 43 -7.06 10.36 -2.74
CA ILE A 43 -5.92 10.23 -1.82
C ILE A 43 -4.71 9.64 -2.56
N ALA A 44 -4.90 8.56 -3.31
CA ALA A 44 -3.83 7.94 -4.10
C ALA A 44 -3.19 8.95 -5.06
N SER A 45 -4.00 9.71 -5.80
CA SER A 45 -3.51 10.75 -6.69
C SER A 45 -2.73 11.84 -5.97
N GLN A 46 -3.19 12.31 -4.80
CA GLN A 46 -2.52 13.34 -4.01
C GLN A 46 -1.13 12.93 -3.51
N VAL A 47 -0.90 11.62 -3.32
CA VAL A 47 0.40 11.08 -2.88
C VAL A 47 1.21 10.47 -4.03
N GLY A 48 0.77 10.62 -5.28
CA GLY A 48 1.47 10.06 -6.44
C GLY A 48 1.40 8.53 -6.54
N ALA A 49 0.39 7.89 -5.95
CA ALA A 49 0.16 6.45 -6.00
C ALA A 49 -1.00 6.08 -6.95
N GLN A 50 -1.05 4.81 -7.36
CA GLN A 50 -2.18 4.22 -8.06
C GLN A 50 -3.12 3.50 -7.08
N ALA A 51 -4.43 3.68 -7.22
CA ALA A 51 -5.39 2.91 -6.44
C ALA A 51 -5.53 1.48 -6.96
N ALA A 52 -5.56 0.51 -6.05
CA ALA A 52 -5.91 -0.89 -6.29
C ALA A 52 -6.93 -1.35 -5.25
N TYR A 53 -7.66 -2.42 -5.59
CA TYR A 53 -8.73 -2.92 -4.75
C TYR A 53 -8.61 -4.42 -4.48
N TRP A 54 -8.95 -4.81 -3.25
CA TRP A 54 -8.98 -6.21 -2.81
C TRP A 54 -10.15 -6.98 -3.42
N SER A 55 -11.36 -6.39 -3.40
CA SER A 55 -12.61 -7.09 -3.72
C SER A 55 -13.16 -6.82 -5.12
N ILE A 56 -12.55 -5.87 -5.86
CA ILE A 56 -12.97 -5.43 -7.20
C ILE A 56 -11.76 -5.10 -8.06
N LYS A 57 -12.00 -4.72 -9.32
CA LYS A 57 -10.98 -4.22 -10.24
C LYS A 57 -10.80 -2.70 -10.15
N PRO A 58 -9.61 -2.17 -10.48
CA PRO A 58 -8.39 -2.91 -10.80
C PRO A 58 -7.78 -3.59 -9.56
N SER A 59 -7.41 -4.86 -9.73
CA SER A 59 -6.83 -5.66 -8.64
C SER A 59 -5.37 -5.25 -8.36
N LEU A 60 -4.83 -5.71 -7.23
CA LEU A 60 -3.41 -5.53 -6.93
C LEU A 60 -2.51 -6.12 -8.03
N GLU A 61 -2.81 -7.34 -8.48
CA GLU A 61 -2.07 -8.02 -9.54
C GLU A 61 -2.14 -7.25 -10.86
N GLU A 62 -3.32 -6.77 -11.28
CA GLU A 62 -3.48 -5.99 -12.51
C GLU A 62 -2.65 -4.69 -12.49
N ARG A 63 -2.52 -4.06 -11.32
CA ARG A 63 -1.69 -2.86 -11.14
C ARG A 63 -0.20 -3.18 -11.18
N ILE A 64 0.22 -4.28 -10.55
CA ILE A 64 1.62 -4.72 -10.59
C ILE A 64 2.01 -5.09 -12.02
N ASP A 65 1.22 -5.91 -12.72
CA ASP A 65 1.49 -6.28 -14.12
C ASP A 65 1.65 -5.05 -15.01
N GLY A 66 0.73 -4.08 -14.91
CA GLY A 66 0.81 -2.84 -15.67
C GLY A 66 2.08 -2.03 -15.40
N LEU A 67 2.51 -1.93 -14.14
CA LEU A 67 3.75 -1.25 -13.75
C LEU A 67 4.99 -1.99 -14.23
N VAL A 68 5.02 -3.32 -14.08
CA VAL A 68 6.12 -4.19 -14.53
C VAL A 68 6.29 -4.09 -16.05
N ARG A 69 5.20 -4.17 -16.81
CA ARG A 69 5.21 -3.99 -18.26
C ARG A 69 5.64 -2.58 -18.69
N GLY A 70 5.46 -1.59 -17.82
CA GLY A 70 5.99 -0.24 -17.96
C GLY A 70 7.48 -0.10 -17.62
N GLY A 71 8.16 -1.19 -17.25
CA GLY A 71 9.58 -1.21 -16.90
C GLY A 71 9.86 -0.85 -15.45
N GLN A 72 8.84 -0.72 -14.59
CA GLN A 72 9.05 -0.39 -13.19
C GLN A 72 9.70 -1.58 -12.46
N GLN A 73 10.79 -1.31 -11.77
CA GLN A 73 11.60 -2.32 -11.07
C GLN A 73 11.33 -2.35 -9.57
N GLN A 74 10.64 -1.33 -9.05
CA GLN A 74 10.39 -1.17 -7.63
C GLN A 74 8.95 -0.73 -7.40
N ILE A 75 8.19 -1.50 -6.63
CA ILE A 75 6.79 -1.21 -6.34
C ILE A 75 6.53 -1.31 -4.84
N GLY A 76 6.07 -0.20 -4.27
CA GLY A 76 5.59 -0.14 -2.89
C GLY A 76 4.08 -0.32 -2.81
N ILE A 77 3.62 -1.10 -1.84
CA ILE A 77 2.21 -1.42 -1.64
C ILE A 77 1.82 -0.97 -0.23
N VAL A 78 0.89 -0.02 -0.13
CA VAL A 78 0.38 0.48 1.15
C VAL A 78 -1.04 -0.05 1.36
N PRO A 79 -1.28 -0.91 2.37
CA PRO A 79 -2.62 -1.30 2.76
C PRO A 79 -3.36 -0.12 3.43
N TYR A 80 -4.35 0.42 2.75
CA TYR A 80 -5.24 1.48 3.26
C TYR A 80 -6.31 0.88 4.18
N PHE A 81 -5.86 0.30 5.30
CA PHE A 81 -6.69 -0.36 6.31
C PHE A 81 -6.29 0.13 7.71
N LEU A 82 -7.28 0.46 8.54
CA LEU A 82 -7.07 0.94 9.91
C LEU A 82 -6.73 -0.18 10.90
N PHE A 83 -7.11 -1.42 10.59
CA PHE A 83 -6.96 -2.55 11.49
C PHE A 83 -6.31 -3.72 10.77
N ASN A 84 -5.47 -4.46 11.50
CA ASN A 84 -5.01 -5.77 11.07
C ASN A 84 -6.15 -6.79 11.22
N GLY A 85 -6.20 -7.76 10.32
CA GLY A 85 -7.14 -8.87 10.37
C GLY A 85 -7.01 -9.79 9.15
N GLY A 86 -7.99 -10.68 8.97
CA GLY A 86 -7.91 -11.72 7.93
C GLY A 86 -7.67 -11.18 6.52
N ILE A 87 -8.16 -9.98 6.19
CA ILE A 87 -7.91 -9.32 4.90
C ILE A 87 -6.44 -8.90 4.78
N THR A 88 -5.87 -8.21 5.76
CA THR A 88 -4.46 -7.79 5.71
C THR A 88 -3.52 -9.00 5.68
N ASP A 89 -3.88 -10.08 6.38
CA ASP A 89 -3.10 -11.33 6.35
C ASP A 89 -3.18 -12.02 4.97
N ALA A 90 -4.35 -11.97 4.34
CA ALA A 90 -4.54 -12.50 3.00
C ALA A 90 -3.80 -11.66 1.94
N ILE A 91 -3.77 -10.33 2.11
CA ILE A 91 -2.95 -9.43 1.30
C ILE A 91 -1.47 -9.79 1.44
N ALA A 92 -0.96 -9.96 2.66
CA ALA A 92 0.44 -10.31 2.89
C ALA A 92 0.82 -11.62 2.18
N ARG A 93 0.00 -12.67 2.32
CA ARG A 93 0.20 -13.94 1.59
C ARG A 93 0.15 -13.75 0.07
N GLY A 94 -0.80 -12.96 -0.43
CA GLY A 94 -0.92 -12.66 -1.86
C GLY A 94 0.31 -11.92 -2.40
N VAL A 95 0.87 -10.97 -1.65
CA VAL A 95 2.10 -10.27 -2.06
C VAL A 95 3.29 -11.21 -2.12
N GLU A 96 3.44 -12.15 -1.18
CA GLU A 96 4.51 -13.16 -1.27
C GLU A 96 4.37 -14.05 -2.52
N GLN A 97 3.14 -14.40 -2.91
CA GLN A 97 2.90 -15.11 -4.17
C GLN A 97 3.26 -14.25 -5.40
N LEU A 98 2.89 -12.97 -5.38
CA LEU A 98 3.18 -12.04 -6.46
C LEU A 98 4.69 -11.79 -6.62
N LYS A 99 5.47 -11.80 -5.53
CA LYS A 99 6.94 -11.75 -5.62
C LYS A 99 7.52 -12.91 -6.42
N HIS A 100 6.95 -14.11 -6.28
CA HIS A 100 7.35 -15.26 -7.11
C HIS A 100 6.93 -15.13 -8.57
N GLN A 101 5.79 -14.49 -8.83
CA GLN A 101 5.28 -14.23 -10.18
C GLN A 101 6.06 -13.13 -10.91
N PHE A 102 6.56 -12.13 -10.18
CA PHE A 102 7.28 -10.97 -10.70
C PHE A 102 8.71 -10.87 -10.12
N PRO A 103 9.59 -11.87 -10.31
CA PRO A 103 10.88 -11.94 -9.63
C PRO A 103 11.90 -10.88 -10.08
N GLN A 104 11.62 -10.16 -11.17
CA GLN A 104 12.47 -9.08 -11.68
C GLN A 104 12.10 -7.70 -11.10
N THR A 105 11.09 -7.65 -10.23
CA THR A 105 10.56 -6.42 -9.66
C THR A 105 10.50 -6.56 -8.15
N GLU A 106 11.13 -5.62 -7.46
CA GLU A 106 11.13 -5.62 -6.01
C GLU A 106 9.79 -5.09 -5.49
N LEU A 107 9.03 -5.97 -4.82
CA LEU A 107 7.73 -5.66 -4.24
C LEU A 107 7.85 -5.50 -2.72
N HIS A 108 7.46 -4.34 -2.20
CA HIS A 108 7.45 -4.10 -0.75
C HIS A 108 6.04 -3.82 -0.24
N LEU A 109 5.59 -4.67 0.68
CA LEU A 109 4.37 -4.45 1.43
C LEU A 109 4.69 -3.63 2.69
N ALA A 110 4.13 -2.42 2.77
CA ALA A 110 4.20 -1.60 3.97
C ALA A 110 3.23 -2.11 5.04
N ASN A 111 3.40 -1.63 6.27
CA ASN A 111 2.40 -1.83 7.31
C ASN A 111 1.07 -1.15 6.91
N PRO A 112 -0.09 -1.71 7.27
CA PRO A 112 -1.36 -0.99 7.20
C PRO A 112 -1.31 0.31 8.00
N LEU A 113 -2.21 1.26 7.70
CA LEU A 113 -2.27 2.55 8.39
C LEU A 113 -2.24 2.41 9.91
N GLY A 114 -3.02 1.46 10.43
CA GLY A 114 -3.02 1.09 11.85
C GLY A 114 -3.27 2.27 12.79
N ALA A 115 -2.99 2.06 14.08
CA ALA A 115 -2.92 3.13 15.07
C ALA A 115 -1.52 3.79 15.04
N SER A 116 -1.11 4.32 13.89
CA SER A 116 0.17 5.01 13.74
C SER A 116 0.17 6.37 14.45
N VAL A 117 1.35 6.81 14.90
CA VAL A 117 1.54 8.12 15.53
C VAL A 117 1.10 9.25 14.60
N GLN A 118 1.35 9.11 13.30
CA GLN A 118 0.98 10.07 12.26
C GLN A 118 -0.54 10.18 12.13
N LEU A 119 -1.26 9.05 12.12
CA LEU A 119 -2.72 9.07 12.06
C LEU A 119 -3.34 9.66 13.33
N ALA A 120 -2.83 9.29 14.51
CA ALA A 120 -3.27 9.86 15.77
C ALA A 120 -3.05 11.39 15.81
N LYS A 121 -1.93 11.87 15.28
CA LYS A 121 -1.65 13.31 15.15
C LYS A 121 -2.65 14.01 14.24
N LEU A 122 -2.92 13.46 13.05
CA LEU A 122 -3.91 14.02 12.12
C LEU A 122 -5.30 14.10 12.74
N ILE A 123 -5.73 13.06 13.46
CA ILE A 123 -7.00 13.08 14.19
C ILE A 123 -6.98 14.15 15.29
N GLY A 124 -5.87 14.30 16.00
CA GLY A 124 -5.67 15.35 17.01
C GLY A 124 -5.85 16.76 16.42
N GLU A 125 -5.29 17.03 15.24
CA GLU A 125 -5.43 18.30 14.52
C GLU A 125 -6.89 18.58 14.10
N LEU A 126 -7.72 17.54 13.90
CA LEU A 126 -9.15 17.70 13.61
C LEU A 126 -9.99 17.96 14.87
N ILE A 127 -9.59 17.42 16.02
CA ILE A 127 -10.30 17.59 17.30
C ILE A 127 -9.96 18.94 17.94
N TYR A 128 -8.68 19.33 17.86
CA TYR A 128 -8.14 20.55 18.45
C TYR A 128 -7.54 21.42 17.34
N PRO A 129 -8.37 22.17 16.59
CA PRO A 129 -7.94 22.97 15.44
C PRO A 129 -7.10 24.19 15.84
#